data_AF-A0A955K619-F1
#
_entry.id   AF-A0A955K619-F1
#
_cell.length_a   1.000
_cell.length_b   1.000
_cell.length_c   1.000
_cell.angle_alpha   90.00
_cell.angle_beta   90.00
_cell.angle_gamma   90.00
#
_symmetry.space_group_name_H-M   'P 1'
#
loop_
_entity.id
_entity.type
_entity.pdbx_description
1 polymer ?
#
loop_
_entity_poly.entity_id
_entity_poly.type
_entity_poly.pdbx_seq_one_letter_code
_entity_poly.pdbx_strand_id
1 'polypeptide(L)'
;MSIKENERGFSLVELLIVMPIIALITGTLFMYMFAQYGHMINETTEANLRLEAQTMLLNLEDELLFTTEYGSTTIGGSLALTDPYAPSGGWKNNTSPNTLIIYETALDSDRRDPNRDFIYKNQYGCSSGYNQIAINNLVYFTKNNSNNNYKTLYKRTLTPQYSICGVNFKVQTCPNQYVGTGPCVAPDAELTNKLIDFQVAYFDENNNATTVPGSAEKVELTVTLGDDSFGEEIRVTSKFIMKKIN
;
A
#
# COMPACT_ATOMS: atom_id res chain seq x y z
N MET A 1 -79.01 6.74 4.07
CA MET A 1 -78.01 7.73 4.51
C MET A 1 -76.89 7.69 3.49
N SER A 2 -76.94 8.55 2.47
CA SER A 2 -75.95 8.58 1.38
C SER A 2 -75.04 9.77 1.61
N ILE A 3 -73.78 9.52 1.91
CA ILE A 3 -72.73 10.54 2.01
C ILE A 3 -72.46 10.99 0.56
N LYS A 4 -72.83 12.23 0.23
CA LYS A 4 -72.45 12.85 -1.05
C LYS A 4 -70.96 13.19 -0.96
N GLU A 5 -70.13 12.48 -1.71
CA GLU A 5 -68.75 12.89 -1.95
C GLU A 5 -68.76 14.14 -2.83
N ASN A 6 -68.12 15.19 -2.34
CA ASN A 6 -68.06 16.50 -2.98
C ASN A 6 -66.87 16.51 -3.95
N GLU A 7 -67.02 15.82 -5.07
CA GLU A 7 -66.05 15.78 -6.18
C GLU A 7 -66.04 17.16 -6.88
N ARG A 8 -65.25 18.10 -6.37
CA ARG A 8 -64.93 19.34 -7.08
C ARG A 8 -63.88 19.03 -8.16
N GLY A 9 -64.34 18.80 -9.38
CA GLY A 9 -63.46 18.68 -10.55
C GLY A 9 -62.66 19.97 -10.79
N PHE A 10 -61.37 19.82 -11.10
CA PHE A 10 -60.48 20.93 -11.45
C PHE A 10 -60.94 21.63 -12.74
N SER A 11 -60.88 22.96 -12.77
CA SER A 11 -61.14 23.69 -14.01
C SER A 11 -59.95 23.53 -14.98
N LEU A 12 -60.22 23.52 -16.28
CA LEU A 12 -59.19 23.39 -17.32
C LEU A 12 -58.13 24.50 -17.24
N VAL A 13 -58.49 25.66 -16.68
CA VAL A 13 -57.59 26.79 -16.44
C VAL A 13 -56.66 26.55 -15.26
N GLU A 14 -57.14 25.94 -14.16
CA GLU A 14 -56.26 25.54 -13.04
C GLU A 14 -55.24 24.50 -13.50
N LEU A 15 -55.64 23.55 -14.34
CA LEU A 15 -54.74 22.51 -14.85
C LEU A 15 -53.64 23.09 -15.76
N LEU A 16 -53.96 24.12 -16.55
CA LEU A 16 -53.01 24.81 -17.43
C LEU A 16 -51.98 25.64 -16.64
N ILE A 17 -52.34 26.14 -15.46
CA ILE A 17 -51.43 26.90 -14.58
C ILE A 17 -50.59 25.94 -13.70
N VAL A 18 -51.15 24.82 -13.26
CA VAL A 18 -50.46 23.88 -12.36
C VAL A 18 -49.38 23.07 -13.08
N MET A 19 -49.59 22.67 -14.34
CA MET A 19 -48.59 21.92 -15.12
C MET A 19 -47.20 22.59 -15.20
N PRO A 20 -47.06 23.87 -15.61
CA PRO A 20 -45.74 24.50 -15.69
C PRO A 20 -45.09 24.67 -14.32
N ILE A 21 -45.88 24.88 -13.25
CA ILE A 21 -45.36 24.97 -11.88
C ILE A 21 -44.78 23.61 -11.44
N ILE A 22 -45.50 22.52 -11.67
CA ILE A 22 -45.00 21.16 -11.37
C ILE A 22 -43.77 20.85 -12.22
N ALA A 23 -43.76 21.21 -13.50
CA ALA A 23 -42.60 21.01 -14.37
C ALA A 23 -41.35 21.75 -13.87
N LEU A 24 -41.51 22.99 -13.40
CA LEU A 24 -40.41 23.76 -12.80
C LEU A 24 -39.92 23.14 -11.50
N ILE A 25 -40.83 22.76 -10.60
CA ILE A 25 -40.47 22.15 -9.30
C ILE A 25 -39.78 20.80 -9.51
N THR A 26 -40.33 19.95 -10.37
CA THR A 26 -39.70 18.65 -10.68
C THR A 26 -38.35 18.84 -11.33
N GLY A 27 -38.21 19.77 -12.28
CA GLY A 27 -36.94 20.09 -12.93
C GLY A 27 -35.85 20.53 -11.94
N THR A 28 -36.18 21.39 -10.98
CA THR A 28 -35.21 21.82 -9.95
C THR A 28 -34.85 20.70 -8.99
N LEU A 29 -35.82 19.87 -8.57
CA LEU A 29 -35.57 18.71 -7.73
C LEU A 29 -34.65 17.69 -8.42
N PHE A 30 -34.87 17.40 -9.70
CA PHE A 30 -34.01 16.49 -10.45
C PHE A 30 -32.57 17.02 -10.54
N MET A 31 -32.37 18.30 -10.88
CA MET A 31 -31.04 18.90 -10.91
C MET A 31 -30.33 18.84 -9.56
N TYR A 32 -31.05 19.12 -8.47
CA TYR A 32 -30.50 19.03 -7.12
C TYR A 32 -30.09 17.59 -6.76
N MET A 33 -30.93 16.60 -7.07
CA MET A 33 -30.61 15.19 -6.80
C MET A 33 -29.35 14.73 -7.55
N PHE A 34 -29.17 15.11 -8.82
CA PHE A 34 -27.96 14.78 -9.56
C PHE A 34 -26.71 15.40 -8.95
N ALA A 35 -26.78 16.67 -8.53
CA ALA A 35 -25.67 17.34 -7.87
C ALA A 35 -25.31 16.65 -6.53
N GLN A 36 -26.31 16.31 -5.71
CA GLN A 36 -26.09 15.60 -4.44
C GLN A 36 -25.51 14.20 -4.64
N TYR A 37 -25.99 13.47 -5.65
CA TYR A 37 -25.49 12.15 -5.97
C TYR A 37 -24.02 12.17 -6.40
N GLY A 38 -23.63 13.14 -7.24
CA GLY A 38 -22.22 13.34 -7.61
C GLY A 38 -21.34 13.63 -6.40
N HIS A 39 -21.78 14.52 -5.50
CA HIS A 39 -21.05 14.82 -4.27
C HIS A 39 -20.89 13.59 -3.37
N MET A 40 -21.98 12.84 -3.14
CA MET A 40 -21.96 11.63 -2.32
C MET A 40 -20.99 10.56 -2.86
N ILE A 41 -20.92 10.39 -4.19
CA ILE A 41 -19.97 9.43 -4.79
C ILE A 41 -18.53 9.90 -4.64
N ASN A 42 -18.27 11.20 -4.83
CA ASN A 42 -16.94 11.74 -4.63
C ASN A 42 -16.48 11.57 -3.17
N GLU A 43 -17.34 11.88 -2.20
CA GLU A 43 -17.06 11.66 -0.77
C GLU A 43 -16.83 10.18 -0.44
N THR A 44 -17.62 9.28 -1.03
CA THR A 44 -17.46 7.83 -0.83
C THR A 44 -16.14 7.33 -1.40
N THR A 45 -15.74 7.83 -2.57
CA THR A 45 -14.46 7.50 -3.22
C THR A 45 -13.29 8.00 -2.38
N GLU A 46 -13.35 9.23 -1.89
CA GLU A 46 -12.35 9.78 -1.00
C GLU A 46 -12.23 8.98 0.31
N ALA A 47 -13.36 8.59 0.90
CA ALA A 47 -13.37 7.76 2.10
C ALA A 47 -12.73 6.38 1.87
N ASN A 48 -13.02 5.75 0.74
CA ASN A 48 -12.41 4.47 0.36
C ASN A 48 -10.88 4.60 0.17
N LEU A 49 -10.42 5.64 -0.52
CA LEU A 49 -8.99 5.92 -0.69
C LEU A 49 -8.29 6.16 0.65
N ARG A 50 -8.92 6.87 1.60
CA ARG A 50 -8.39 7.06 2.95
C ARG A 50 -8.28 5.73 3.71
N LEU A 51 -9.31 4.88 3.64
CA LEU A 51 -9.28 3.56 4.29
C LEU A 51 -8.20 2.66 3.70
N GLU A 52 -8.05 2.66 2.37
CA GLU A 52 -7.00 1.91 1.67
C GLU A 52 -5.60 2.39 2.09
N ALA A 53 -5.35 3.71 2.07
CA ALA A 53 -4.08 4.29 2.50
C ALA A 53 -3.75 3.97 3.96
N GLN A 54 -4.73 4.07 4.87
CA GLN A 54 -4.53 3.75 6.29
C GLN A 54 -4.24 2.27 6.51
N THR A 55 -5.00 1.36 5.88
CA THR A 55 -4.78 -0.08 6.00
C THR A 55 -3.38 -0.47 5.50
N MET A 56 -2.97 0.12 4.38
CA MET A 56 -1.64 -0.10 3.84
C MET A 56 -0.53 0.41 4.76
N LEU A 57 -0.68 1.64 5.28
CA LEU A 57 0.30 2.23 6.20
C LEU A 57 0.38 1.46 7.54
N LEU A 58 -0.72 0.94 8.05
CA LEU A 58 -0.73 0.10 9.26
C LEU A 58 0.00 -1.24 9.05
N ASN A 59 -0.20 -1.87 7.88
CA ASN A 59 0.53 -3.10 7.55
C ASN A 59 2.04 -2.84 7.39
N LEU A 60 2.40 -1.70 6.79
CA LEU A 60 3.78 -1.22 6.69
C LEU A 60 4.37 -0.93 8.07
N GLU A 61 3.62 -0.28 8.96
CA GLU A 61 4.01 0.01 10.34
C GLU A 61 4.35 -1.27 11.10
N ASP A 62 3.51 -2.31 11.02
CA ASP A 62 3.79 -3.59 11.67
C ASP A 62 5.09 -4.23 11.14
N GLU A 63 5.44 -4.07 9.85
CA GLU A 63 6.74 -4.54 9.31
C GLU A 63 7.92 -3.66 9.71
N LEU A 64 7.73 -2.35 9.78
CA LEU A 64 8.75 -1.40 10.20
C LEU A 64 9.16 -1.61 11.67
N LEU A 65 8.24 -2.04 12.52
CA LEU A 65 8.51 -2.34 13.93
C LEU A 65 9.56 -3.46 14.13
N PHE A 66 9.64 -4.41 13.20
CA PHE A 66 10.61 -5.52 13.24
C PHE A 66 11.81 -5.29 12.32
N THR A 67 11.97 -4.05 11.85
CA THR A 67 13.10 -3.68 11.02
C THR A 67 14.37 -3.55 11.84
N THR A 68 15.40 -4.30 11.45
CA THR A 68 16.74 -4.20 12.04
C THR A 68 17.54 -3.04 11.49
N GLU A 69 17.34 -2.67 10.22
CA GLU A 69 18.03 -1.58 9.56
C GLU A 69 17.32 -1.23 8.24
N TYR A 70 17.43 0.03 7.80
CA TYR A 70 17.01 0.44 6.47
C TYR A 70 18.15 0.30 5.47
N GLY A 71 17.88 -0.38 4.35
CA GLY A 71 18.89 -0.66 3.33
C GLY A 71 19.02 0.46 2.30
N SER A 72 20.26 0.80 1.93
CA SER A 72 20.54 1.59 0.71
C SER A 72 20.51 0.73 -0.56
N THR A 73 20.80 -0.56 -0.41
CA THR A 73 20.72 -1.59 -1.45
C THR A 73 20.16 -2.85 -0.80
N THR A 74 19.84 -3.89 -1.56
CA THR A 74 19.69 -5.23 -0.94
C THR A 74 21.04 -5.68 -0.41
N ILE A 75 21.08 -6.39 0.71
CA ILE A 75 22.32 -6.98 1.25
C ILE A 75 23.04 -7.79 0.16
N GLY A 76 24.04 -7.15 -0.46
CA GLY A 76 24.80 -7.63 -1.61
C GLY A 76 26.27 -7.69 -1.21
N GLY A 77 26.79 -8.90 -1.10
CA GLY A 77 28.13 -9.21 -0.60
C GLY A 77 28.25 -10.70 -0.34
N SER A 78 29.20 -11.13 0.49
CA SER A 78 29.41 -12.54 0.91
C SER A 78 28.22 -13.20 1.65
N LEU A 79 27.09 -12.51 1.76
CA LEU A 79 25.83 -12.90 2.40
C LEU A 79 24.65 -12.96 1.40
N ALA A 80 24.98 -13.17 0.12
CA ALA A 80 24.17 -12.87 -1.06
C ALA A 80 22.69 -13.30 -0.99
N LEU A 81 21.81 -12.30 -0.85
CA LEU A 81 20.43 -12.37 -1.29
C LEU A 81 20.42 -11.92 -2.76
N THR A 82 20.39 -12.87 -3.69
CA THR A 82 20.31 -12.56 -5.12
C THR A 82 18.85 -12.50 -5.57
N ASP A 83 18.49 -11.41 -6.25
CA ASP A 83 17.23 -11.29 -6.98
C ASP A 83 17.50 -11.29 -8.49
N PRO A 84 17.31 -12.44 -9.17
CA PRO A 84 17.47 -12.54 -10.62
C PRO A 84 16.54 -11.62 -11.42
N TYR A 85 15.46 -11.13 -10.79
CA TYR A 85 14.42 -10.33 -11.40
C TYR A 85 14.37 -8.90 -10.84
N ALA A 86 15.49 -8.45 -10.25
CA ALA A 86 15.68 -7.06 -9.87
C ALA A 86 15.68 -6.13 -11.10
N PRO A 87 15.34 -4.85 -10.94
CA PRO A 87 15.50 -3.86 -12.01
C PRO A 87 16.97 -3.75 -12.45
N SER A 88 17.19 -3.24 -13.68
CA SER A 88 18.54 -3.01 -14.20
C SER A 88 19.33 -2.09 -13.26
N GLY A 89 20.50 -2.56 -12.80
CA GLY A 89 21.30 -1.86 -11.80
C GLY A 89 21.01 -2.25 -10.34
N GLY A 90 20.11 -3.21 -10.12
CA GLY A 90 19.77 -3.76 -8.81
C GLY A 90 18.84 -2.85 -8.00
N TRP A 91 18.52 -3.30 -6.79
CA TRP A 91 17.72 -2.53 -5.84
C TRP A 91 18.55 -1.42 -5.20
N LYS A 92 18.05 -0.20 -5.26
CA LYS A 92 18.66 0.99 -4.63
C LYS A 92 17.58 1.81 -3.95
N ASN A 93 17.89 2.41 -2.81
CA ASN A 93 16.97 3.30 -2.12
C ASN A 93 16.78 4.60 -2.93
N ASN A 94 15.58 5.19 -2.81
CA ASN A 94 15.29 6.54 -3.33
C ASN A 94 15.62 6.76 -4.82
N THR A 95 15.47 5.71 -5.65
CA THR A 95 15.50 5.84 -7.11
C THR A 95 14.23 6.53 -7.61
N SER A 96 14.21 6.98 -8.87
CA SER A 96 12.94 7.28 -9.54
C SER A 96 12.46 6.00 -10.25
N PRO A 97 11.40 5.32 -9.78
CA PRO A 97 10.50 5.74 -8.70
C PRO A 97 10.91 5.19 -7.32
N ASN A 98 10.44 5.84 -6.25
CA ASN A 98 10.98 5.67 -4.90
C ASN A 98 10.84 4.21 -4.42
N THR A 99 11.93 3.70 -3.86
CA THR A 99 12.04 2.34 -3.35
C THR A 99 12.46 2.40 -1.89
N LEU A 100 11.74 1.67 -1.03
CA LEU A 100 12.06 1.46 0.37
C LEU A 100 12.58 0.03 0.53
N ILE A 101 13.75 -0.10 1.13
CA ILE A 101 14.38 -1.40 1.43
C ILE A 101 14.52 -1.51 2.94
N ILE A 102 14.02 -2.62 3.47
CA ILE A 102 13.98 -2.94 4.90
C ILE A 102 14.68 -4.27 5.11
N TYR A 103 15.49 -4.35 6.16
CA TYR A 103 16.09 -5.60 6.62
C TYR A 103 15.35 -6.13 7.84
N GLU A 104 14.82 -7.34 7.74
CA GLU A 104 14.10 -8.05 8.80
C GLU A 104 14.88 -9.30 9.18
N THR A 105 14.97 -9.64 10.47
CA THR A 105 15.54 -10.92 10.89
C THR A 105 14.71 -12.09 10.38
N ALA A 106 15.36 -13.16 9.92
CA ALA A 106 14.66 -14.38 9.51
C ALA A 106 14.22 -15.19 10.74
N LEU A 107 12.95 -15.62 10.71
CA LEU A 107 12.27 -16.37 11.77
C LEU A 107 11.68 -17.65 11.20
N ASP A 108 11.54 -18.67 12.03
CA ASP A 108 10.98 -19.97 11.67
C ASP A 108 9.44 -20.03 11.68
N SER A 109 8.82 -19.14 12.45
CA SER A 109 7.37 -18.97 12.53
C SER A 109 6.95 -17.50 12.34
N ASP A 110 5.65 -17.24 12.42
CA ASP A 110 5.12 -15.87 12.40
C ASP A 110 5.72 -15.04 13.54
N ARG A 111 5.94 -13.75 13.28
CA ARG A 111 6.43 -12.77 14.26
C ARG A 111 5.55 -12.67 15.53
N ARG A 112 4.27 -13.01 15.42
CA ARG A 112 3.31 -13.01 16.53
C ARG A 112 3.36 -14.29 17.37
N ASP A 113 4.08 -15.31 16.92
CA ASP A 113 4.24 -16.55 17.69
C ASP A 113 5.22 -16.32 18.86
N PRO A 114 4.84 -16.65 20.10
CA PRO A 114 5.75 -16.59 21.24
C PRO A 114 6.89 -17.61 21.16
N ASN A 115 6.75 -18.69 20.41
CA ASN A 115 7.76 -19.75 20.26
C ASN A 115 8.65 -19.56 19.02
N ARG A 116 8.64 -18.37 18.42
CA ARG A 116 9.49 -18.06 17.26
C ARG A 116 10.96 -18.12 17.65
N ASP A 117 11.75 -18.76 16.80
CA ASP A 117 13.19 -18.83 16.91
C ASP A 117 13.87 -18.09 15.75
N PHE A 118 15.04 -17.55 16.04
CA PHE A 118 15.87 -16.91 15.02
C PHE A 118 16.50 -17.97 14.13
N ILE A 119 16.54 -17.66 12.83
CA ILE A 119 17.24 -18.49 11.85
C ILE A 119 18.66 -17.99 11.71
N TYR A 120 19.61 -18.93 11.73
CA TYR A 120 21.02 -18.64 11.63
C TYR A 120 21.59 -19.13 10.29
N LYS A 121 22.66 -18.48 9.83
CA LYS A 121 23.43 -18.93 8.67
C LYS A 121 24.15 -20.22 9.01
N ASN A 122 24.17 -21.19 8.11
CA ASN A 122 24.92 -22.43 8.31
C ASN A 122 26.39 -22.26 7.86
N GLN A 123 27.13 -21.35 8.51
CA GLN A 123 28.54 -21.10 8.17
C GLN A 123 29.49 -22.07 8.87
N TYR A 124 29.22 -22.38 10.14
CA TYR A 124 30.05 -23.25 10.98
C TYR A 124 29.31 -24.52 11.45
N GLY A 125 28.23 -24.91 10.74
CA GLY A 125 27.34 -25.99 11.17
C GLY A 125 26.22 -25.50 12.08
N CYS A 126 25.04 -26.13 12.02
CA CYS A 126 23.84 -25.67 12.74
C CYS A 126 23.88 -25.84 14.27
N SER A 127 24.90 -26.51 14.80
CA SER A 127 25.14 -26.62 16.24
C SER A 127 26.08 -25.54 16.78
N SER A 128 26.63 -24.69 15.91
CA SER A 128 27.57 -23.63 16.31
C SER A 128 26.84 -22.38 16.77
N GLY A 129 27.16 -21.90 17.98
CA GLY A 129 26.68 -20.62 18.51
C GLY A 129 27.32 -19.38 17.88
N TYR A 130 28.29 -19.56 16.98
CA TYR A 130 28.98 -18.45 16.29
C TYR A 130 28.32 -18.05 14.96
N ASN A 131 27.26 -18.75 14.55
CA ASN A 131 26.55 -18.42 13.33
C ASN A 131 25.83 -17.07 13.48
N GLN A 132 25.93 -16.24 12.45
CA GLN A 132 25.19 -14.99 12.38
C GLN A 132 23.71 -15.25 12.09
N ILE A 133 22.85 -14.33 12.54
CA ILE A 133 21.42 -14.36 12.20
C ILE A 133 21.26 -14.13 10.69
N ALA A 134 20.36 -14.90 10.08
CA ALA A 134 19.96 -14.75 8.70
C ALA A 134 18.96 -13.58 8.57
N ILE A 135 19.01 -12.88 7.44
CA ILE A 135 18.23 -11.65 7.22
C ILE A 135 17.39 -11.82 5.96
N ASN A 136 16.16 -11.33 6.01
CA ASN A 136 15.26 -11.15 4.89
C ASN A 136 15.31 -9.69 4.43
N ASN A 137 15.24 -9.44 3.12
CA ASN A 137 15.03 -8.08 2.61
C ASN A 137 13.58 -7.93 2.15
N LEU A 138 12.93 -6.88 2.64
CA LEU A 138 11.62 -6.45 2.17
C LEU A 138 11.81 -5.22 1.31
N VAL A 139 11.38 -5.30 0.06
CA VAL A 139 11.56 -4.25 -0.93
C VAL A 139 10.20 -3.75 -1.38
N TYR A 140 9.92 -2.49 -1.07
CA TYR A 140 8.74 -1.78 -1.49
C TYR A 140 9.09 -0.90 -2.68
N PHE A 141 8.45 -1.15 -3.82
CA PHE A 141 8.79 -0.49 -5.07
C PHE A 141 7.53 -0.19 -5.87
N THR A 142 7.63 0.82 -6.72
CA THR A 142 6.50 1.28 -7.53
C THR A 142 6.74 0.94 -8.99
N LYS A 143 5.67 0.61 -9.70
CA LYS A 143 5.69 0.31 -11.12
C LYS A 143 4.62 1.14 -11.81
N ASN A 144 5.01 1.81 -12.89
CA ASN A 144 4.05 2.49 -13.74
C ASN A 144 3.15 1.46 -14.42
N ASN A 145 1.85 1.74 -14.45
CA ASN A 145 0.91 0.96 -15.22
C ASN A 145 0.73 1.62 -16.59
N SER A 146 0.67 0.81 -17.65
CA SER A 146 0.44 1.30 -19.01
C SER A 146 -1.02 1.66 -19.28
N ASN A 147 -1.94 1.17 -18.44
CA ASN A 147 -3.37 1.18 -18.69
C ASN A 147 -4.14 2.22 -17.87
N ASN A 148 -3.51 2.87 -16.89
CA ASN A 148 -4.13 3.93 -16.09
C ASN A 148 -3.10 5.02 -15.75
N ASN A 149 -3.59 6.14 -15.22
CA ASN A 149 -2.75 7.27 -14.81
C ASN A 149 -2.03 7.03 -13.46
N TYR A 150 -2.27 5.87 -12.85
CA TYR A 150 -1.78 5.53 -11.52
C TYR A 150 -0.62 4.52 -11.61
N LYS A 151 0.16 4.47 -10.56
CA LYS A 151 1.21 3.47 -10.34
C LYS A 151 0.68 2.38 -9.43
N THR A 152 1.35 1.24 -9.47
CA THR A 152 1.11 0.15 -8.53
C THR A 152 2.27 0.07 -7.55
N LEU A 153 1.97 0.04 -6.26
CA LEU A 153 2.94 -0.23 -5.20
C LEU A 153 2.99 -1.73 -4.94
N TYR A 154 4.17 -2.31 -5.08
CA TYR A 154 4.44 -3.72 -4.85
C TYR A 154 5.37 -3.90 -3.66
N LYS A 155 5.21 -5.04 -2.99
CA LYS A 155 6.15 -5.56 -2.01
C LYS A 155 6.79 -6.84 -2.53
N ARG A 156 8.12 -6.86 -2.54
CA ARG A 156 8.93 -8.05 -2.77
C ARG A 156 9.62 -8.51 -1.51
N THR A 157 9.56 -9.81 -1.23
CA THR A 157 10.29 -10.45 -0.13
C THR A 157 11.42 -11.28 -0.70
N LEU A 158 12.65 -10.95 -0.28
CA LEU A 158 13.85 -11.70 -0.60
C LEU A 158 14.31 -12.48 0.63
N THR A 159 14.42 -13.80 0.50
CA THR A 159 14.81 -14.71 1.56
C THR A 159 16.20 -15.31 1.30
N PRO A 160 16.92 -15.73 2.36
CA PRO A 160 18.21 -16.40 2.26
C PRO A 160 18.24 -17.54 1.23
N GLN A 161 19.12 -17.43 0.24
CA GLN A 161 19.37 -18.48 -0.77
C GLN A 161 20.61 -19.33 -0.45
N TYR A 162 21.35 -18.97 0.60
CA TYR A 162 22.46 -19.74 1.15
C TYR A 162 21.97 -20.78 2.18
N SER A 163 22.86 -21.68 2.60
CA SER A 163 22.51 -22.70 3.60
C SER A 163 22.18 -22.04 4.95
N ILE A 164 20.99 -22.35 5.47
CA ILE A 164 20.47 -21.86 6.76
C ILE A 164 20.17 -23.02 7.70
N CYS A 165 20.06 -22.69 8.99
CA CYS A 165 19.73 -23.62 10.06
C CYS A 165 18.29 -23.39 10.49
N GLY A 166 17.40 -24.28 10.04
CA GLY A 166 15.95 -24.13 10.18
C GLY A 166 15.26 -23.86 8.84
N VAL A 167 13.99 -23.49 8.90
CA VAL A 167 13.17 -23.19 7.72
C VAL A 167 12.64 -21.78 7.88
N ASN A 168 12.86 -20.92 6.90
CA ASN A 168 12.36 -19.55 6.92
C ASN A 168 10.85 -19.53 6.74
N PHE A 169 10.15 -18.87 7.66
CA PHE A 169 8.71 -18.67 7.58
C PHE A 169 8.32 -17.82 6.37
N LYS A 170 9.12 -16.79 6.07
CA LYS A 170 8.91 -15.97 4.89
C LYS A 170 9.30 -16.75 3.65
N VAL A 171 8.53 -16.54 2.58
CA VAL A 171 8.80 -17.09 1.26
C VAL A 171 9.31 -16.00 0.33
N GLN A 172 10.18 -16.39 -0.59
CA GLN A 172 10.64 -15.50 -1.65
C GLN A 172 9.49 -15.17 -2.59
N THR A 173 9.29 -13.88 -2.86
CA THR A 173 8.35 -13.41 -3.88
C THR A 173 9.07 -12.89 -5.12
N CYS A 174 8.39 -12.98 -6.26
CA CYS A 174 8.90 -12.58 -7.56
C CYS A 174 7.77 -12.07 -8.47
N PRO A 175 8.07 -11.51 -9.67
CA PRO A 175 7.03 -11.18 -10.64
C PRO A 175 6.19 -12.42 -10.98
N ASN A 176 4.89 -12.23 -11.18
CA ASN A 176 3.91 -13.32 -11.38
C ASN A 176 4.33 -14.35 -12.45
N GLN A 177 4.98 -13.89 -13.52
CA GLN A 177 5.45 -14.75 -14.63
C GLN A 177 6.60 -15.71 -14.28
N TYR A 178 7.24 -15.53 -13.12
CA TYR A 178 8.38 -16.34 -12.66
C TYR A 178 8.05 -17.18 -11.42
N VAL A 179 6.80 -17.16 -10.95
CA VAL A 179 6.36 -17.98 -9.82
C VAL A 179 6.53 -19.46 -10.17
N GLY A 180 7.15 -20.22 -9.27
CA GLY A 180 7.51 -21.63 -9.48
C GLY A 180 8.83 -21.83 -10.21
N THR A 181 9.54 -20.77 -10.59
CA THR A 181 10.87 -20.84 -11.22
C THR A 181 11.97 -20.39 -10.27
N GLY A 182 13.00 -21.22 -10.10
CA GLY A 182 14.14 -20.89 -9.22
C GLY A 182 13.70 -20.69 -7.76
N PRO A 183 14.13 -19.61 -7.09
CA PRO A 183 13.77 -19.38 -5.69
C PRO A 183 12.34 -18.84 -5.52
N CYS A 184 11.61 -18.53 -6.59
CA CYS A 184 10.33 -17.82 -6.54
C CYS A 184 9.16 -18.73 -6.15
N VAL A 185 8.60 -18.54 -4.96
CA VAL A 185 7.50 -19.37 -4.43
C VAL A 185 6.14 -18.69 -4.61
N ALA A 186 6.08 -17.36 -4.45
CA ALA A 186 4.84 -16.60 -4.51
C ALA A 186 4.98 -15.34 -5.39
N PRO A 187 3.87 -14.78 -5.92
CA PRO A 187 3.91 -13.51 -6.61
C PRO A 187 4.20 -12.36 -5.64
N ASP A 188 4.80 -11.27 -6.14
CA ASP A 188 4.92 -10.01 -5.40
C ASP A 188 3.54 -9.52 -4.94
N ALA A 189 3.46 -9.02 -3.71
CA ALA A 189 2.21 -8.55 -3.15
C ALA A 189 1.88 -7.16 -3.70
N GLU A 190 0.72 -7.03 -4.35
CA GLU A 190 0.16 -5.75 -4.74
C GLU A 190 -0.48 -5.08 -3.53
N LEU A 191 -0.02 -3.88 -3.17
CA LEU A 191 -0.55 -3.13 -2.03
C LEU A 191 -1.65 -2.17 -2.46
N THR A 192 -1.47 -1.50 -3.60
CA THR A 192 -2.45 -0.60 -4.22
C THR A 192 -2.07 -0.37 -5.68
N ASN A 193 -3.08 -0.22 -6.55
CA ASN A 193 -2.92 0.18 -7.96
C ASN A 193 -3.41 1.61 -8.25
N LYS A 194 -3.69 2.36 -7.19
CA LYS A 194 -4.21 3.74 -7.19
C LYS A 194 -3.16 4.73 -6.73
N LEU A 195 -1.88 4.39 -6.84
CA LEU A 195 -0.80 5.22 -6.32
C LEU A 195 -0.48 6.38 -7.28
N ILE A 196 -0.60 7.61 -6.83
CA ILE A 196 -0.05 8.78 -7.53
C ILE A 196 1.43 8.92 -7.18
N ASP A 197 1.73 8.92 -5.87
CA ASP A 197 3.07 9.15 -5.37
C ASP A 197 3.36 8.37 -4.09
N PHE A 198 4.60 7.91 -3.97
CA PHE A 198 5.14 7.25 -2.78
C PHE A 198 6.47 7.89 -2.45
N GLN A 199 6.57 8.50 -1.28
CA GLN A 199 7.77 9.20 -0.83
C GLN A 199 8.28 8.60 0.47
N VAL A 200 9.61 8.50 0.55
CA VAL A 200 10.32 7.94 1.69
C VAL A 200 11.36 8.96 2.12
N ALA A 201 11.26 9.43 3.36
CA ALA A 201 12.26 10.31 3.96
C ALA A 201 12.84 9.65 5.21
N TYR A 202 14.14 9.81 5.41
CA TYR A 202 14.88 9.21 6.51
C TYR A 202 15.39 10.30 7.44
N PHE A 203 15.35 10.06 8.74
CA PHE A 203 15.84 11.00 9.75
C PHE A 203 16.75 10.32 10.78
N ASP A 204 17.76 11.05 11.25
CA ASP A 204 18.65 10.62 12.34
C ASP A 204 17.99 10.78 13.74
N GLU A 205 18.73 10.46 14.81
CA GLU A 205 18.28 10.62 16.20
C GLU A 205 17.84 12.06 16.53
N ASN A 206 18.45 13.05 15.89
CA ASN A 206 18.25 14.48 16.11
C ASN A 206 17.16 15.08 15.22
N ASN A 207 16.43 14.25 14.46
CA ASN A 207 15.44 14.67 13.44
C ASN A 207 16.04 15.42 12.24
N ASN A 208 17.32 15.28 11.94
CA ASN A 208 17.88 15.80 10.71
C ASN A 208 17.60 14.82 9.57
N ALA A 209 17.19 15.34 8.42
CA ALA A 209 17.03 14.53 7.22
C ALA A 209 18.38 13.93 6.81
N THR A 210 18.41 12.63 6.58
CA THR A 210 19.57 11.90 6.09
C THR A 210 19.28 11.24 4.74
N THR A 211 20.30 11.16 3.90
CA THR A 211 20.23 10.42 2.62
C THR A 211 20.76 9.01 2.74
N VAL A 212 21.29 8.63 3.92
CA VAL A 212 21.86 7.32 4.21
C VAL A 212 20.87 6.53 5.07
N PRO A 213 20.14 5.55 4.51
CA PRO A 213 19.13 4.80 5.24
C PRO A 213 19.67 4.05 6.47
N GLY A 214 20.88 3.48 6.37
CA GLY A 214 21.46 2.70 7.48
C GLY A 214 21.74 3.51 8.75
N SER A 215 21.91 4.83 8.63
CA SER A 215 22.06 5.74 9.78
C SER A 215 20.73 6.33 10.27
N ALA A 216 19.61 5.95 9.66
CA ALA A 216 18.31 6.51 9.96
C ALA A 216 17.67 5.80 11.15
N GLU A 217 17.19 6.58 12.09
CA GLU A 217 16.44 6.11 13.26
C GLU A 217 14.94 6.33 13.10
N LYS A 218 14.54 7.17 12.14
CA LYS A 218 13.13 7.34 11.78
C LYS A 218 12.96 7.28 10.26
N VAL A 219 11.83 6.72 9.84
CA VAL A 219 11.37 6.76 8.46
C VAL A 219 10.02 7.43 8.41
N GLU A 220 9.86 8.33 7.46
CA GLU A 220 8.60 8.95 7.10
C GLU A 220 8.16 8.43 5.74
N LEU A 221 6.95 7.90 5.70
CA LEU A 221 6.31 7.44 4.49
C LEU A 221 5.15 8.39 4.18
N THR A 222 5.17 8.94 2.96
CA THR A 222 4.05 9.72 2.43
C THR A 222 3.50 9.00 1.21
N VAL A 223 2.22 8.65 1.27
CA VAL A 223 1.50 7.95 0.21
C VAL A 223 0.42 8.89 -0.30
N THR A 224 0.38 9.11 -1.60
CA THR A 224 -0.73 9.80 -2.26
C THR A 224 -1.44 8.83 -3.17
N LEU A 225 -2.71 8.54 -2.86
CA LEU A 225 -3.59 7.74 -3.70
C LEU A 225 -4.53 8.63 -4.51
N GLY A 226 -4.96 8.12 -5.65
CA GLY A 226 -5.87 8.80 -6.56
C GLY A 226 -6.90 7.87 -7.17
N ASP A 227 -8.08 8.40 -7.45
CA ASP A 227 -9.09 7.74 -8.27
C ASP A 227 -9.89 8.77 -9.07
N ASP A 228 -10.41 8.36 -10.21
CA ASP A 228 -11.20 9.22 -11.09
C ASP A 228 -12.69 8.98 -10.82
N SER A 229 -13.41 10.00 -10.40
CA SER A 229 -14.86 9.94 -10.13
C SER A 229 -15.56 11.13 -10.79
N PHE A 230 -16.57 10.86 -11.61
CA PHE A 230 -17.35 11.88 -12.35
C PHE A 230 -16.51 12.90 -13.15
N GLY A 231 -15.34 12.49 -13.64
CA GLY A 231 -14.43 13.35 -14.41
C GLY A 231 -13.58 14.29 -13.56
N GLU A 232 -13.63 14.14 -12.23
CA GLU A 232 -12.72 14.78 -11.29
C GLU A 232 -11.77 13.74 -10.69
N GLU A 233 -10.49 14.11 -10.60
CA GLU A 233 -9.49 13.27 -9.94
C GLU A 233 -9.52 13.57 -8.43
N ILE A 234 -9.90 12.56 -7.64
CA ILE A 234 -9.91 12.63 -6.19
C ILE A 234 -8.58 12.14 -5.67
N ARG A 235 -7.94 12.92 -4.79
CA ARG A 235 -6.61 12.61 -4.25
C ARG A 235 -6.62 12.59 -2.74
N VAL A 236 -5.97 11.58 -2.18
CA VAL A 236 -5.81 11.43 -0.73
C VAL A 236 -4.33 11.24 -0.41
N THR A 237 -3.79 12.14 0.40
CA THR A 237 -2.43 12.01 0.93
C THR A 237 -2.51 11.56 2.40
N SER A 238 -1.80 10.48 2.70
CA SER A 238 -1.60 9.99 4.07
C SER A 238 -0.11 9.96 4.38
N LYS A 239 0.24 10.32 5.61
CA LYS A 239 1.62 10.40 6.08
C LYS A 239 1.74 9.65 7.39
N PHE A 240 2.84 8.91 7.51
CA PHE A 240 3.17 8.15 8.70
C PHE A 240 4.66 8.29 9.01
N ILE A 241 5.01 8.42 10.29
CA ILE A 241 6.39 8.51 10.75
C ILE A 241 6.58 7.42 11.80
N MET A 242 7.59 6.57 11.60
CA MET A 242 7.96 5.58 12.59
C MET A 242 9.40 5.77 13.02
N LYS A 243 9.62 5.64 14.33
CA LYS A 243 10.94 5.45 14.92
C LYS A 243 11.25 3.96 14.95
N LYS A 244 12.46 3.60 14.52
CA LYS A 244 13.04 2.28 14.69
C LYS A 244 13.05 1.91 16.18
N ILE A 245 12.59 0.70 16.50
CA ILE A 245 12.61 0.16 17.86
C ILE A 245 13.73 -0.87 17.91
N ASN A 246 14.91 -0.43 18.35
CA ASN A 246 16.03 -1.31 18.70
C ASN A 246 15.88 -1.81 20.14
#